data_AF-A0A529Q1I6-F1
#
_entry.id   AF-A0A529Q1I6-F1
#
_cell.length_a   1.000
_cell.length_b   1.000
_cell.length_c   1.000
_cell.angle_alpha   90.00
_cell.angle_beta   90.00
_cell.angle_gamma   90.00
#
_symmetry.space_group_name_H-M   'P 1'
#
loop_
_entity.id
_entity.type
_entity.pdbx_description
1 polymer ?
#
loop_
_entity_poly.entity_id
_entity_poly.type
_entity_poly.pdbx_seq_one_letter_code
_entity_poly.pdbx_strand_id
1 'polypeptide(L)'
;HLALDRPPQFSGIDAAGHKGRLVIAPSPDHVERAFNPSKYGAFSPEPVMEITLPSLVDPSLAPSSACVLSAVVQYAPYVLKEGWTAGKPQFLKAVMGQLETYAPGIGATVRHAELLT
;
A
#
# COMPACT_ATOMS: atom_id res chain seq x y z
N HIS A 1 -4.76 -2.31 -5.61
CA HIS A 1 -5.18 -3.54 -4.95
C HIS A 1 -4.08 -4.60 -5.07
N LEU A 2 -3.92 -5.44 -4.07
CA LEU A 2 -3.06 -6.63 -4.13
C LEU A 2 -3.91 -7.88 -3.86
N ALA A 3 -3.68 -8.93 -4.62
CA ALA A 3 -4.11 -10.28 -4.28
C ALA A 3 -2.92 -11.00 -3.64
N LEU A 4 -3.11 -11.47 -2.41
CA LEU A 4 -2.10 -12.13 -1.58
C LEU A 4 -2.50 -13.58 -1.36
N ASP A 5 -1.54 -14.51 -1.32
CA ASP A 5 -1.82 -15.92 -1.03
C ASP A 5 -2.11 -16.23 0.45
N ARG A 6 -1.81 -15.27 1.34
CA ARG A 6 -2.15 -15.30 2.75
C ARG A 6 -2.29 -13.88 3.31
N PRO A 7 -3.03 -13.69 4.42
CA PRO A 7 -3.07 -12.41 5.12
C PRO A 7 -1.66 -11.94 5.50
N PRO A 8 -1.33 -10.65 5.28
CA PRO A 8 -0.08 -10.08 5.75
C PRO A 8 -0.12 -9.89 7.26
N GLN A 9 1.05 -9.89 7.89
CA GLN A 9 1.20 -9.60 9.31
C GLN A 9 1.84 -8.23 9.48
N PHE A 10 1.03 -7.23 9.83
CA PHE A 10 1.52 -5.90 10.16
C PHE A 10 2.13 -5.87 11.56
N SER A 11 3.28 -5.22 11.68
CA SER A 11 4.03 -5.07 12.93
C SER A 11 3.27 -4.17 13.91
N GLY A 12 3.23 -4.56 15.19
CA GLY A 12 2.58 -3.77 16.24
C GLY A 12 1.05 -3.84 16.24
N ILE A 13 0.44 -4.74 15.45
CA ILE A 13 -1.01 -4.91 15.35
C ILE A 13 -1.38 -6.37 15.62
N ASP A 14 -2.41 -6.60 16.44
CA ASP A 14 -2.94 -7.93 16.71
C ASP A 14 -3.90 -8.40 15.60
N ALA A 15 -4.35 -9.66 15.65
CA ALA A 15 -5.23 -10.21 14.63
C ALA A 15 -6.58 -9.47 14.51
N ALA A 16 -7.07 -8.87 15.59
CA ALA A 16 -8.31 -8.10 15.57
C ALA A 16 -8.13 -6.77 14.83
N GLY A 17 -7.00 -6.08 15.03
CA GLY A 17 -6.68 -4.82 14.39
C GLY A 17 -6.57 -4.92 12.86
N HIS A 18 -6.20 -6.08 12.32
CA HIS A 18 -6.13 -6.33 10.87
C HIS A 18 -7.49 -6.23 10.15
N LYS A 19 -8.61 -6.35 10.88
CA LYS A 19 -9.97 -6.19 10.33
C LYS A 19 -10.40 -4.72 10.23
N GLY A 20 -9.62 -3.81 10.83
CA GLY A 20 -9.89 -2.37 10.83
C GLY A 20 -9.25 -1.64 9.65
N ARG A 21 -9.25 -0.30 9.77
CA ARG A 21 -8.53 0.61 8.87
C ARG A 21 -7.13 0.82 9.41
N LEU A 22 -6.13 0.42 8.63
CA LEU A 22 -4.72 0.58 8.97
C LEU A 22 -4.19 1.85 8.31
N VAL A 23 -3.34 2.59 9.01
CA VAL A 23 -2.75 3.83 8.50
C VAL A 23 -1.24 3.80 8.71
N ILE A 24 -0.48 3.95 7.63
CA ILE A 24 0.97 4.14 7.67
C ILE A 24 1.23 5.64 7.53
N ALA A 25 1.36 6.31 8.68
CA ALA A 25 1.70 7.73 8.81
C ALA A 25 2.45 7.96 10.14
N PRO A 26 3.75 7.63 10.22
CA PRO A 26 4.49 7.52 11.49
C PRO A 26 4.56 8.82 12.31
N SER A 27 4.55 9.97 11.64
CA SER A 27 4.55 11.28 12.30
C SER A 27 4.02 12.37 11.35
N PRO A 28 3.59 13.53 11.88
CA PRO A 28 3.25 14.69 11.06
C PRO A 28 4.38 15.08 10.09
N ASP A 29 5.63 15.12 10.56
CA ASP A 29 6.78 15.43 9.72
C ASP A 29 6.97 14.44 8.57
N HIS A 30 6.66 13.15 8.80
CA HIS A 30 6.68 12.15 7.72
C HIS A 30 5.60 12.42 6.69
N VAL A 31 4.38 12.77 7.13
CA VAL A 31 3.27 13.13 6.22
C VAL A 31 3.65 14.34 5.36
N GLU A 32 4.25 15.37 5.95
CA GLU A 32 4.74 16.55 5.21
C GLU A 32 5.84 16.20 4.21
N ARG A 33 6.82 15.37 4.60
CA ARG A 33 7.87 14.90 3.69
C ARG A 33 7.30 14.07 2.55
N ALA A 34 6.36 13.18 2.82
CA ALA A 34 5.70 12.36 1.80
C ALA A 34 4.87 13.20 0.82
N PHE A 35 4.33 14.34 1.26
CA PHE A 35 3.61 15.27 0.40
C PHE A 35 4.53 16.05 -0.55
N ASN A 36 5.73 16.46 -0.10
CA ASN A 36 6.57 17.41 -0.82
C ASN A 36 6.90 17.07 -2.29
N PRO A 37 7.22 15.81 -2.68
CA PRO A 37 7.50 15.45 -4.07
C PRO A 37 6.34 15.75 -5.03
N SER A 38 5.09 15.65 -4.56
CA SER A 38 3.89 15.84 -5.38
C SER A 38 3.81 17.24 -5.98
N LYS A 39 4.34 18.25 -5.27
CA LYS A 39 4.44 19.64 -5.73
C LYS A 39 5.27 19.80 -7.00
N TYR A 40 6.13 18.84 -7.29
CA TYR A 40 7.06 18.84 -8.43
C TYR A 40 6.73 17.75 -9.46
N GLY A 41 5.53 17.16 -9.38
CA GLY A 41 5.12 16.07 -10.27
C GLY A 41 5.89 14.78 -10.04
N ALA A 42 6.32 14.52 -8.80
CA ALA A 42 6.95 13.26 -8.37
C ALA A 42 6.16 12.61 -7.22
N PHE A 43 6.40 11.33 -6.95
CA PHE A 43 5.81 10.62 -5.80
C PHE A 43 6.83 10.46 -4.66
N SER A 44 6.36 10.20 -3.44
CA SER A 44 7.23 9.89 -2.30
C SER A 44 7.85 8.49 -2.43
N PRO A 45 9.15 8.31 -2.11
CA PRO A 45 9.72 6.97 -1.97
C PRO A 45 9.17 6.22 -0.73
N GLU A 46 8.63 6.95 0.24
CA GLU A 46 7.97 6.43 1.44
C GLU A 46 6.55 7.01 1.49
N PRO A 47 5.58 6.46 0.73
CA PRO A 47 4.25 7.03 0.68
C PRO A 47 3.46 6.77 1.97
N VAL A 48 2.58 7.72 2.31
CA VAL A 48 1.53 7.52 3.33
C VAL A 48 0.43 6.66 2.72
N MET A 49 -0.08 5.70 3.48
CA MET A 49 -1.07 4.75 2.98
C MET A 49 -2.19 4.52 3.99
N GLU A 50 -3.41 4.47 3.48
CA GLU A 50 -4.56 3.91 4.19
C GLU A 50 -4.85 2.53 3.61
N ILE A 51 -4.92 1.51 4.45
CA ILE A 51 -5.01 0.10 4.05
C ILE A 51 -6.21 -0.56 4.70
N THR A 52 -6.89 -1.41 3.94
CA THR A 52 -7.92 -2.33 4.43
C THR A 52 -7.67 -3.74 3.88
N LEU A 53 -8.09 -4.75 4.65
CA LEU A 53 -8.04 -6.16 4.28
C LEU A 53 -9.47 -6.71 4.20
N PRO A 54 -10.27 -6.31 3.19
CA PRO A 54 -11.72 -6.55 3.18
C PRO A 54 -12.08 -8.05 3.23
N SER A 55 -11.22 -8.93 2.70
CA SER A 55 -11.43 -10.38 2.74
C SER A 55 -11.40 -10.99 4.15
N LEU A 56 -10.87 -10.27 5.15
CA LEU A 56 -10.92 -10.68 6.57
C LEU A 56 -12.28 -10.43 7.22
N VAL A 57 -13.10 -9.58 6.61
CA VAL A 57 -14.47 -9.27 7.04
C VAL A 57 -15.47 -10.03 6.16
N ASP A 58 -15.24 -10.06 4.85
CA ASP A 58 -16.04 -10.81 3.88
C ASP A 58 -15.17 -11.85 3.14
N PRO A 59 -15.16 -13.12 3.60
CA PRO A 59 -14.39 -14.19 2.97
C PRO A 59 -14.75 -14.48 1.51
N SER A 60 -15.89 -14.00 0.98
CA SER A 60 -16.26 -14.22 -0.42
C SER A 60 -15.36 -13.46 -1.41
N LEU A 61 -14.63 -12.45 -0.93
CA LEU A 61 -13.75 -11.61 -1.72
C LEU A 61 -12.40 -12.25 -2.06
N ALA A 62 -12.05 -13.40 -1.47
CA ALA A 62 -10.81 -14.10 -1.75
C ALA A 62 -10.99 -15.63 -1.69
N PRO A 63 -10.20 -16.41 -2.45
CA PRO A 63 -10.11 -17.85 -2.26
C PRO A 63 -9.68 -18.23 -0.84
N SER A 64 -9.92 -19.49 -0.44
CA SER A 64 -9.54 -19.96 0.89
C SER A 64 -8.05 -19.71 1.17
N SER A 65 -7.75 -19.24 2.39
CA SER A 65 -6.43 -18.77 2.87
C SER A 65 -5.86 -17.52 2.18
N ALA A 66 -6.37 -17.07 1.03
CA ALA A 66 -5.90 -15.86 0.36
C ALA A 66 -6.42 -14.58 1.02
N CYS A 67 -5.85 -13.44 0.63
CA CYS A 67 -6.25 -12.14 1.16
C CYS A 67 -6.22 -11.06 0.07
N VAL A 68 -7.22 -10.19 0.09
CA VAL A 68 -7.22 -8.96 -0.71
C VAL A 68 -6.75 -7.81 0.18
N LEU A 69 -5.76 -7.06 -0.30
CA LEU A 69 -5.33 -5.79 0.28
C LEU A 69 -5.76 -4.64 -0.64
N SER A 70 -6.55 -3.71 -0.10
CA SER A 70 -6.85 -2.44 -0.74
C SER A 70 -6.10 -1.32 -0.03
N ALA A 71 -5.44 -0.47 -0.81
CA ALA A 71 -4.66 0.64 -0.28
C ALA A 71 -4.94 1.91 -1.07
N VAL A 72 -5.23 2.99 -0.36
CA VAL A 72 -5.20 4.35 -0.88
C VAL A 72 -3.83 4.93 -0.56
N VAL A 73 -3.03 5.15 -1.60
CA VAL A 73 -1.67 5.67 -1.48
C VAL A 73 -1.71 7.17 -1.71
N GLN A 74 -1.34 7.94 -0.69
CA GLN A 74 -1.48 9.39 -0.69
C GLN A 74 -0.35 10.07 -1.49
N TYR A 75 -0.67 11.26 -1.98
CA TYR A 75 0.27 12.19 -2.63
C TYR A 75 0.91 11.69 -3.93
N ALA A 76 0.27 10.73 -4.61
CA ALA A 76 0.53 10.49 -6.03
C ALA A 76 0.06 11.72 -6.85
N PRO A 77 0.93 12.35 -7.66
CA PRO A 77 0.53 13.53 -8.44
C PRO A 77 -0.41 13.16 -9.59
N TYR A 78 -1.37 14.02 -9.92
CA TYR A 78 -2.26 13.79 -11.06
C TYR A 78 -1.47 13.63 -12.38
N VAL A 79 -0.53 14.55 -12.64
CA VAL A 79 0.45 14.44 -13.72
C VAL A 79 1.80 14.09 -13.13
N LEU A 80 2.28 12.88 -13.41
CA LEU A 80 3.65 12.48 -13.12
C LEU A 80 4.59 13.05 -14.18
N LYS A 81 5.71 13.67 -13.77
CA LYS A 81 6.68 14.33 -14.66
C LYS A 81 7.24 13.41 -15.75
N GLU A 82 7.46 12.14 -15.41
CA GLU A 82 7.93 11.09 -16.32
C GLU A 82 6.79 10.35 -17.05
N GLY A 83 5.53 10.69 -16.75
CA GLY A 83 4.34 10.01 -17.26
C GLY A 83 4.03 8.70 -16.54
N TRP A 84 2.75 8.43 -16.29
CA TRP A 84 2.33 7.26 -15.52
C TRP A 84 2.68 5.92 -16.17
N THR A 85 2.68 5.84 -17.51
CA THR A 85 3.11 4.62 -18.20
C THR A 85 4.53 4.20 -17.80
N ALA A 86 5.45 5.17 -17.70
CA ALA A 86 6.84 4.91 -17.36
C ALA A 86 7.09 4.85 -15.85
N GLY A 87 6.32 5.59 -15.03
CA GLY A 87 6.54 5.70 -13.59
C GLY A 87 5.72 4.76 -12.70
N LYS A 88 4.67 4.12 -13.23
CA LYS A 88 3.87 3.12 -12.50
C LYS A 88 4.72 2.02 -11.85
N PRO A 89 5.71 1.40 -12.53
CA PRO A 89 6.55 0.38 -11.91
C PRO A 89 7.36 0.88 -10.70
N GLN A 90 7.90 2.09 -10.78
CA GLN A 90 8.72 2.74 -9.76
C GLN A 90 7.86 3.12 -8.57
N PHE A 91 6.66 3.65 -8.83
CA PHE A 91 5.71 3.95 -7.77
C PHE A 91 5.22 2.69 -7.06
N LEU A 92 4.89 1.63 -7.81
CA LEU A 92 4.54 0.33 -7.21
C LEU A 92 5.69 -0.22 -6.36
N LYS A 93 6.94 -0.08 -6.81
CA LYS A 93 8.12 -0.47 -6.02
C LYS A 93 8.22 0.32 -4.71
N ALA A 94 7.96 1.63 -4.72
CA ALA A 94 7.93 2.45 -3.50
C ALA A 94 6.82 2.01 -2.53
N VAL A 95 5.62 1.76 -3.05
CA VAL A 95 4.48 1.23 -2.28
C VAL A 95 4.82 -0.12 -1.65
N MET A 96 5.39 -1.05 -2.43
CA MET A 96 5.78 -2.36 -1.93
C MET A 96 6.91 -2.29 -0.90
N GLY A 97 7.90 -1.41 -1.10
CA GLY A 97 8.96 -1.18 -0.11
C GLY A 97 8.43 -0.65 1.22
N GLN A 98 7.46 0.27 1.16
CA GLN A 98 6.78 0.76 2.36
C GLN A 98 5.98 -0.35 3.03
N LEU A 99 5.21 -1.14 2.27
CA LEU A 99 4.48 -2.28 2.82
C LEU A 99 5.42 -3.30 3.46
N GLU A 100 6.56 -3.61 2.84
CA GLU A 100 7.55 -4.55 3.37
C GLU A 100 8.13 -4.09 4.73
N THR A 101 8.27 -2.77 4.92
CA THR A 101 8.73 -2.19 6.19
C THR A 101 7.76 -2.46 7.33
N TYR A 102 6.45 -2.39 7.09
CA TYR A 102 5.43 -2.55 8.12
C TYR A 102 4.85 -3.97 8.19
N ALA A 103 4.91 -4.73 7.10
CA ALA A 103 4.49 -6.13 6.99
C ALA A 103 5.59 -6.97 6.30
N PRO A 104 6.67 -7.32 7.02
CA PRO A 104 7.78 -8.07 6.44
C PRO A 104 7.35 -9.40 5.80
N GLY A 105 7.89 -9.67 4.62
CA GLY A 105 7.57 -10.85 3.81
C GLY A 105 6.31 -10.72 2.96
N ILE A 106 5.61 -9.58 2.97
CA ILE A 106 4.41 -9.37 2.14
C ILE A 106 4.74 -9.45 0.64
N GLY A 107 5.92 -9.00 0.21
CA GLY A 107 6.32 -9.10 -1.20
C GLY A 107 6.27 -10.53 -1.75
N ALA A 108 6.57 -11.53 -0.91
CA ALA A 108 6.55 -12.94 -1.30
C ALA A 108 5.14 -13.54 -1.42
N THR A 109 4.11 -12.87 -0.88
CA THR A 109 2.72 -13.34 -0.92
C THR A 109 1.93 -12.80 -2.11
N VAL A 110 2.46 -11.78 -2.80
CA VAL A 110 1.76 -11.12 -3.91
C VAL A 110 1.61 -12.07 -5.10
N ARG A 111 0.35 -12.32 -5.48
CA ARG A 111 -0.05 -13.07 -6.68
C ARG A 111 -0.49 -12.17 -7.82
N HIS A 112 -1.04 -11.00 -7.48
CA HIS A 112 -1.41 -9.98 -8.44
C HIS A 112 -1.32 -8.59 -7.80
N ALA A 113 -0.92 -7.60 -8.60
CA ALA A 113 -0.88 -6.21 -8.18
C ALA A 113 -1.52 -5.34 -9.26
N GLU A 114 -2.47 -4.51 -8.84
CA GLU A 114 -3.14 -3.53 -9.69
C GLU A 114 -2.98 -2.13 -9.10
N LEU A 115 -2.53 -1.20 -9.93
CA LEU A 115 -2.33 0.20 -9.58
C LEU A 115 -3.20 1.08 -10.50
N LEU A 116 -4.16 1.78 -9.90
CA LEU A 116 -5.06 2.71 -10.55
C LEU A 116 -4.51 4.14 -10.36
N THR A 117 -4.22 4.84 -11.46
CA THR A 117 -3.64 6.18 -11.50
C THR A 117 -4.24 6.98 -12.63
#